data_AF-A0A9D4PY41-F1
#
_entry.id   AF-A0A9D4PY41-F1
#
_cell.length_a   1.000
_cell.length_b   1.000
_cell.length_c   1.000
_cell.angle_alpha   90.00
_cell.angle_beta   90.00
_cell.angle_gamma   90.00
#
_symmetry.space_group_name_H-M   'P 1'
#
loop_
_entity.id
_entity.type
_entity.pdbx_description
1 polymer ?
#
loop_
_entity_poly.entity_id
_entity_poly.type
_entity_poly.pdbx_seq_one_letter_code
_entity_poly.pdbx_strand_id
1 'polypeptide(L)'
;MARVPENERWEIVELYFKGRSQRKIAEAAGRTLKTVNRIVRAFKSCRRIKDAPRKPRSQVTTAQEDAWIDAAAAVKPGTSQSSYIESSKSGRSTVSVWGMITKTVSDLLCTSPELILYSNTTVRLCTLRRKSKPYIASSTSPF
;
A
#
# COMPACT_ATOMS: atom_id res chain seq x y z
N MET A 1 -21.81 -8.09 -0.97
CA MET A 1 -22.69 -7.03 -1.52
C MET A 1 -22.33 -6.79 -2.97
N ALA A 2 -23.30 -6.87 -3.87
CA ALA A 2 -23.13 -6.55 -5.28
C ALA A 2 -22.69 -5.08 -5.47
N ARG A 3 -22.04 -4.78 -6.60
CA ARG A 3 -21.71 -3.40 -6.95
C ARG A 3 -23.00 -2.65 -7.31
N VAL A 4 -23.13 -1.43 -6.78
CA VAL A 4 -24.24 -0.53 -7.15
C VAL A 4 -23.99 -0.04 -8.58
N PRO A 5 -24.97 -0.16 -9.50
CA PRO A 5 -24.84 0.31 -10.88
C PRO A 5 -24.60 1.81 -10.92
N GLU A 6 -24.03 2.32 -12.00
CA GLU A 6 -23.61 3.73 -12.10
C GLU A 6 -24.81 4.70 -12.05
N ASN A 7 -25.93 4.34 -12.68
CA ASN A 7 -27.16 5.16 -12.70
C ASN A 7 -27.69 5.43 -11.28
N GLU A 8 -27.86 4.38 -10.47
CA GLU A 8 -28.31 4.51 -9.07
C GLU A 8 -27.36 5.40 -8.23
N ARG A 9 -26.06 5.44 -8.54
CA ARG A 9 -25.13 6.31 -7.80
C ARG A 9 -25.36 7.78 -8.12
N TRP A 10 -25.67 8.09 -9.38
CA TRP A 10 -26.02 9.45 -9.78
C TRP A 10 -27.29 9.91 -9.07
N GLU A 11 -28.32 9.06 -8.99
CA GLU A 11 -29.54 9.35 -8.23
C GLU A 11 -29.25 9.65 -6.74
N ILE A 12 -28.40 8.83 -6.10
CA ILE A 12 -27.97 9.05 -4.71
C ILE A 12 -27.26 10.41 -4.55
N VAL A 13 -26.39 10.78 -5.50
CA VAL A 13 -25.65 12.05 -5.47
C VAL A 13 -26.60 13.23 -5.71
N GLU A 14 -27.56 13.09 -6.62
CA GLU A 14 -28.58 14.11 -6.90
C GLU A 14 -29.45 14.38 -5.66
N LEU A 15 -29.94 13.33 -5.00
CA LEU A 15 -30.72 13.45 -3.76
C LEU A 15 -29.90 14.10 -2.63
N TYR A 16 -28.58 13.85 -2.60
CA TYR A 16 -27.67 14.51 -1.68
C TYR A 16 -27.57 16.02 -1.96
N PHE A 17 -27.46 16.44 -3.22
CA PHE A 17 -27.47 17.85 -3.60
C PHE A 17 -28.80 18.56 -3.30
N LYS A 18 -29.91 17.83 -3.37
CA LYS A 18 -31.24 18.30 -2.91
C LYS A 18 -31.33 18.48 -1.38
N GLY A 19 -30.26 18.24 -0.63
CA GLY A 19 -30.21 18.44 0.83
C GLY A 19 -30.95 17.36 1.64
N ARG A 20 -31.29 16.21 1.04
CA ARG A 20 -31.94 15.12 1.77
C ARG A 20 -30.98 14.48 2.78
N SER A 21 -31.51 14.04 3.92
CA SER A 21 -30.72 13.29 4.90
C SER A 21 -30.35 11.90 4.37
N GLN A 22 -29.19 11.37 4.76
CA GLN A 22 -28.68 10.08 4.26
C GLN A 22 -29.61 8.90 4.58
N ARG A 23 -30.39 8.96 5.67
CA ARG A 23 -31.43 7.97 5.98
C ARG A 23 -32.56 8.01 4.96
N LYS A 24 -33.09 9.20 4.63
CA LYS A 24 -34.12 9.37 3.59
C LYS A 24 -33.62 8.95 2.21
N ILE A 25 -32.34 9.20 1.91
CA ILE A 25 -31.72 8.75 0.65
C ILE A 25 -31.65 7.21 0.61
N ALA A 26 -31.29 6.57 1.72
CA ALA A 26 -31.23 5.11 1.83
C ALA A 26 -32.61 4.46 1.61
N GLU A 27 -33.65 5.03 2.21
CA GLU A 27 -35.05 4.62 2.01
C GLU A 27 -35.48 4.82 0.55
N ALA A 28 -35.23 5.99 -0.03
CA ALA A 28 -35.62 6.31 -1.42
C ALA A 28 -34.91 5.44 -2.46
N ALA A 29 -33.62 5.16 -2.27
CA ALA A 29 -32.83 4.33 -3.19
C ALA A 29 -32.97 2.82 -2.92
N GLY A 30 -33.67 2.40 -1.86
CA GLY A 30 -33.75 0.98 -1.46
C GLY A 30 -32.39 0.37 -1.11
N ARG A 31 -31.45 1.17 -0.60
CA ARG A 31 -30.07 0.73 -0.27
C ARG A 31 -29.77 0.90 1.22
N THR A 32 -28.82 0.11 1.71
CA THR A 32 -28.37 0.23 3.10
C THR A 32 -27.68 1.58 3.34
N LEU A 33 -27.87 2.15 4.53
CA LEU A 33 -27.25 3.41 4.95
C LEU A 33 -25.71 3.40 4.80
N LYS A 34 -25.08 2.24 5.06
CA LYS A 34 -23.63 2.04 4.88
C LYS A 34 -23.20 2.28 3.43
N THR A 35 -24.00 1.85 2.47
CA THR A 35 -23.71 1.99 1.04
C THR A 35 -23.84 3.43 0.59
N VAL A 36 -24.92 4.11 0.99
CA VAL A 36 -25.13 5.54 0.75
C VAL A 36 -23.99 6.36 1.33
N ASN A 37 -23.62 6.10 2.60
CA ASN A 37 -22.51 6.79 3.25
C ASN A 37 -21.19 6.62 2.50
N ARG A 38 -20.90 5.42 2.01
CA ARG A 38 -19.70 5.15 1.22
C ARG A 38 -19.68 5.96 -0.08
N ILE A 39 -20.81 6.01 -0.80
CA ILE A 39 -20.94 6.73 -2.08
C ILE A 39 -20.80 8.24 -1.84
N VAL A 40 -21.56 8.80 -0.89
CA VAL A 40 -21.52 10.24 -0.57
C VAL A 40 -20.12 10.66 -0.12
N ARG A 41 -19.43 9.85 0.70
CA ARG A 41 -18.05 10.15 1.12
C ARG A 41 -17.07 10.13 -0.06
N ALA A 42 -17.14 9.10 -0.91
CA ALA A 42 -16.28 9.01 -2.10
C ALA A 42 -16.48 10.21 -3.05
N PHE A 43 -17.73 10.66 -3.20
CA PHE A 43 -18.06 11.84 -3.97
C PHE A 43 -17.52 13.13 -3.32
N LYS A 44 -17.70 13.32 -2.01
CA LYS A 44 -17.20 14.51 -1.30
C LYS A 44 -15.67 14.61 -1.29
N SER A 45 -14.96 13.50 -1.10
CA SER A 45 -13.50 13.51 -0.99
C SER A 45 -12.78 13.54 -2.33
N CYS A 46 -13.29 12.81 -3.32
CA CYS A 46 -12.56 12.53 -4.56
C CYS A 46 -13.34 12.91 -5.83
N ARG A 47 -14.58 13.42 -5.70
CA ARG A 47 -15.50 13.66 -6.83
C ARG A 47 -15.68 12.44 -7.74
N ARG A 48 -15.49 11.23 -7.19
CA ARG A 48 -15.57 9.97 -7.94
C ARG A 48 -16.90 9.29 -7.71
N ILE A 49 -17.56 8.93 -8.81
CA ILE A 49 -18.85 8.23 -8.79
C ILE A 49 -18.64 6.73 -9.01
N LYS A 50 -17.70 6.36 -9.88
CA LYS A 50 -17.30 4.97 -10.09
C LYS A 50 -16.70 4.35 -8.83
N ASP A 51 -16.80 3.04 -8.73
CA ASP A 51 -16.18 2.30 -7.64
C ASP A 51 -14.66 2.40 -7.68
N ALA A 52 -14.04 2.19 -6.52
CA ALA A 52 -12.60 1.99 -6.51
C ALA A 52 -12.26 0.77 -7.37
N PRO A 53 -11.22 0.85 -8.21
CA PRO A 53 -10.64 -0.35 -8.75
C PRO A 53 -10.31 -1.27 -7.58
N ARG A 54 -10.64 -2.56 -7.71
CA ARG A 54 -10.17 -3.53 -6.73
C ARG A 54 -8.66 -3.51 -6.87
N LYS A 55 -7.95 -3.09 -5.81
CA LYS A 55 -6.51 -3.23 -5.82
C LYS A 55 -6.22 -4.72 -5.95
N PRO A 56 -5.40 -5.15 -6.92
CA PRO A 56 -4.94 -6.52 -6.94
C PRO A 56 -4.25 -6.79 -5.59
N ARG A 57 -4.25 -8.07 -5.18
CA ARG A 57 -3.44 -8.49 -4.05
C ARG A 57 -2.01 -8.07 -4.35
N SER A 58 -1.32 -7.48 -3.37
CA SER A 58 0.10 -7.15 -3.52
C SER A 58 0.84 -8.44 -3.91
N GLN A 59 1.59 -8.40 -5.00
CA GLN A 59 2.50 -9.49 -5.32
C GLN A 59 3.53 -9.60 -4.21
N VAL A 60 3.73 -10.83 -3.74
CA VAL A 60 4.74 -11.14 -2.73
C VAL A 60 6.10 -11.30 -3.40
N THR A 61 6.10 -11.84 -4.61
CA THR A 61 7.27 -12.07 -5.43
C THR A 61 7.55 -10.88 -6.34
N THR A 62 8.83 -10.63 -6.57
CA THR A 62 9.33 -9.73 -7.60
C THR A 62 9.30 -10.43 -8.96
N ALA A 63 9.25 -9.67 -10.06
CA ALA A 63 9.24 -10.24 -11.41
C ALA A 63 10.46 -11.13 -11.70
N GLN A 64 11.60 -10.84 -11.06
CA GLN A 64 12.81 -11.66 -11.17
C GLN A 64 12.67 -12.99 -10.42
N GLU A 65 12.09 -12.98 -9.23
CA GLU A 65 11.79 -14.21 -8.48
C GLU A 65 10.78 -15.08 -9.23
N ASP A 66 9.75 -14.48 -9.82
CA ASP A 66 8.79 -15.20 -10.66
C ASP A 66 9.50 -15.85 -11.87
N ALA A 67 10.40 -15.13 -12.55
CA ALA A 67 11.18 -15.68 -13.65
C ALA A 67 12.07 -16.86 -13.22
N TRP A 68 12.64 -16.81 -12.01
CA TRP A 68 13.41 -17.92 -11.45
C TRP A 68 12.52 -19.10 -11.05
N ILE A 69 11.32 -18.84 -10.52
CA ILE A 69 10.34 -19.88 -10.20
C ILE A 69 9.90 -20.59 -11.50
N ASP A 70 9.61 -19.83 -12.56
CA ASP A 70 9.20 -20.35 -13.86
C ASP A 70 10.32 -21.17 -14.52
N ALA A 71 11.56 -20.67 -14.48
CA ALA A 71 12.72 -21.39 -14.98
C ALA A 71 12.96 -22.70 -14.20
N ALA A 72 12.83 -22.67 -12.86
CA ALA A 72 12.99 -23.85 -12.02
C ALA A 72 11.89 -24.91 -12.27
N ALA A 73 10.66 -24.47 -12.52
CA ALA A 73 9.53 -25.34 -12.86
C ALA A 73 9.72 -26.03 -14.22
N ALA A 74 10.33 -25.33 -15.20
CA ALA A 74 10.64 -25.90 -16.51
C ALA A 74 11.70 -27.02 -16.44
N VAL A 75 12.68 -26.91 -15.52
CA VAL A 75 13.76 -27.90 -15.37
C VAL A 75 13.30 -29.18 -14.67
N LYS A 76 12.33 -29.09 -13.75
CA LYS A 76 11.82 -30.24 -13.00
C LYS A 76 10.29 -30.25 -12.97
N PRO A 77 9.63 -30.79 -14.01
CA PRO A 77 8.20 -31.00 -13.95
C PRO A 77 7.87 -32.02 -12.86
N GLY A 78 7.02 -31.65 -11.89
CA GLY A 78 6.53 -32.54 -10.83
C GLY A 78 7.07 -32.27 -9.43
N THR A 79 8.03 -31.37 -9.25
CA THR A 79 8.40 -30.88 -7.91
C THR A 79 7.32 -29.94 -7.38
N SER A 80 6.79 -30.26 -6.20
CA SER A 80 5.77 -29.43 -5.55
C SER A 80 6.37 -28.08 -5.14
N GLN A 81 5.63 -26.99 -5.30
CA GLN A 81 6.09 -25.64 -4.97
C GLN A 81 6.61 -25.49 -3.54
N SER A 82 6.17 -26.33 -2.59
CA SER A 82 6.60 -26.26 -1.19
C SER A 82 8.10 -26.56 -1.00
N SER A 83 8.68 -27.48 -1.78
CA SER A 83 10.09 -27.87 -1.63
C SER A 83 11.05 -26.76 -2.04
N TYR A 84 10.65 -25.88 -2.95
CA TYR A 84 11.49 -24.75 -3.38
C TYR A 84 11.55 -23.65 -2.32
N ILE A 85 10.44 -23.36 -1.64
CA ILE A 85 10.38 -22.32 -0.60
C ILE A 85 11.23 -22.71 0.62
N GLU A 86 11.33 -24.00 0.96
CA GLU A 86 12.22 -24.47 2.02
C GLU A 86 13.69 -24.34 1.65
N SER A 87 14.06 -24.67 0.40
CA SER A 87 15.44 -24.55 -0.08
C SER A 87 15.96 -23.10 -0.12
N SER A 88 15.09 -22.11 -0.34
CA SER A 88 15.47 -20.69 -0.35
C SER A 88 15.52 -20.07 1.06
N LYS A 89 14.77 -20.60 2.03
CA LYS A 89 14.80 -20.13 3.42
C LYS A 89 16.03 -20.58 4.20
N SER A 90 16.62 -21.74 3.87
CA SER A 90 17.87 -22.21 4.49
C SER A 90 19.11 -21.41 4.03
N GLY A 91 18.98 -20.62 2.96
CA GLY A 91 20.00 -19.68 2.48
C GLY A 91 20.11 -18.37 3.27
N ARG A 92 19.28 -18.15 4.29
CA ARG A 92 19.44 -17.02 5.24
C ARG A 92 20.51 -17.32 6.29
N SER A 93 21.59 -17.98 5.87
CA SER A 93 22.85 -17.93 6.58
C SER A 93 23.41 -16.53 6.36
N THR A 94 23.44 -15.73 7.43
CA THR A 94 24.20 -14.49 7.53
C THR A 94 25.68 -14.82 7.47
N VAL A 95 26.19 -15.33 6.34
CA VAL A 95 27.61 -15.24 6.05
C VAL A 95 27.81 -13.80 5.63
N SER A 96 28.31 -13.01 6.57
CA SER A 96 28.82 -11.67 6.37
C SER A 96 29.78 -11.66 5.16
N VAL A 97 29.26 -11.25 3.99
CA VAL A 97 30.07 -11.03 2.77
C VAL A 97 31.16 -9.97 2.99
N TRP A 98 31.04 -9.16 4.04
CA TRP A 98 32.10 -8.27 4.51
C TRP A 98 33.35 -8.98 5.06
N GLY A 99 33.28 -10.29 5.34
CA GLY A 99 34.42 -11.07 5.86
C GLY A 99 35.32 -11.70 4.80
N MET A 100 34.92 -11.73 3.52
CA MET A 100 35.74 -12.32 2.45
C MET A 100 36.37 -11.31 1.49
N ILE A 101 35.95 -10.05 1.48
CA ILE A 101 36.56 -9.02 0.61
C ILE A 101 37.77 -8.34 1.26
N THR A 102 37.94 -8.39 2.58
CA THR A 102 39.09 -7.74 3.24
C THR A 102 40.38 -8.56 3.24
N LYS A 103 40.39 -9.81 2.74
CA LYS A 103 41.63 -10.61 2.64
C LYS A 103 42.37 -10.50 1.31
N THR A 104 41.80 -9.87 0.29
CA THR A 104 42.48 -9.70 -1.02
C THR A 104 42.66 -8.25 -1.46
N VAL A 105 42.22 -7.26 -0.66
CA VAL A 105 42.41 -5.83 -0.97
C VAL A 105 43.46 -5.18 -0.05
N SER A 106 43.80 -5.76 1.10
CA SER A 106 44.91 -5.27 1.95
C SER A 106 46.28 -5.43 1.29
N ASP A 107 46.44 -6.31 0.30
CA ASP A 107 47.71 -6.49 -0.41
C ASP A 107 47.87 -5.57 -1.64
N LEU A 108 46.83 -4.80 -2.02
CA LEU A 108 46.85 -3.94 -3.22
C LEU A 108 46.72 -2.44 -2.94
N LEU A 109 46.63 -2.01 -1.69
CA LEU A 109 46.53 -0.58 -1.32
C LEU A 109 47.81 -0.04 -0.66
N CYS A 110 48.98 -0.43 -1.19
CA CYS A 110 50.27 0.15 -0.81
C CYS A 110 50.82 1.14 -1.86
N THR A 111 49.96 1.72 -2.71
CA THR A 111 50.36 2.86 -3.56
C THR A 111 49.24 3.90 -3.64
N SER A 112 49.58 5.11 -3.20
CA SER A 112 48.91 6.40 -3.42
C SER A 112 47.74 6.77 -2.50
N PRO A 113 47.97 7.67 -1.53
CA PRO A 113 46.91 8.39 -0.81
C PRO A 113 46.65 9.72 -1.52
N GLU A 114 45.62 9.79 -2.37
CA GLU A 114 45.03 11.08 -2.73
C GLU A 114 43.56 10.90 -3.08
N LEU A 115 42.72 11.72 -2.43
CA LEU A 115 41.45 12.26 -2.94
C LEU A 115 40.27 11.25 -2.98
N ILE A 116 39.04 11.50 -2.55
CA ILE A 116 38.26 12.74 -2.41
C ILE A 116 37.02 12.46 -1.54
N LEU A 117 36.61 13.49 -0.81
CA LEU A 117 35.35 13.72 -0.10
C LEU A 117 34.09 13.56 -0.97
N TYR A 118 32.90 13.76 -0.38
CA TYR A 118 31.55 13.83 -0.98
C TYR A 118 30.79 12.50 -1.06
N SER A 119 29.54 12.36 -0.62
CA SER A 119 28.52 13.35 -0.25
C SER A 119 27.40 12.74 0.61
N ASN A 120 26.83 13.59 1.46
CA ASN A 120 25.62 13.37 2.24
C ASN A 120 24.39 13.18 1.35
N THR A 121 23.59 12.14 1.59
CA THR A 121 22.17 12.12 1.20
C THR A 121 21.30 11.73 2.38
N THR A 122 20.83 12.76 3.07
CA THR A 122 19.78 12.71 4.09
C THR A 122 18.44 12.38 3.42
N VAL A 123 17.97 11.15 3.58
CA VAL A 123 16.60 10.78 3.21
C VAL A 123 15.64 11.35 4.26
N ARG A 124 14.96 12.44 3.88
CA ARG A 124 13.88 13.08 4.64
C ARG A 124 12.67 12.14 4.68
N LEU A 125 12.51 11.41 5.77
CA LEU A 125 11.28 10.69 6.09
C LEU A 125 10.14 11.69 6.29
N CYS A 126 9.17 11.69 5.37
CA CYS A 126 7.88 12.36 5.54
C CYS A 126 7.11 11.67 6.67
N THR A 127 7.25 12.18 7.89
CA THR A 127 6.46 11.74 9.03
C THR A 127 5.01 12.20 8.86
N LEU A 128 4.10 11.22 8.93
CA LEU A 128 2.65 11.36 8.99
C LEU A 128 2.24 12.34 10.10
N ARG A 129 1.89 13.56 9.71
CA ARG A 129 1.29 14.58 10.58
C ARG A 129 -0.12 14.16 10.96
N ARG A 130 -0.27 13.35 12.01
CA ARG A 130 -1.57 13.14 12.70
C ARG A 130 -1.99 14.47 13.32
N LYS A 131 -2.90 15.18 12.66
CA LYS A 131 -3.62 16.31 13.28
C LYS A 131 -4.51 15.75 14.39
N SER A 132 -4.09 15.91 15.64
CA SER A 132 -4.98 15.82 16.81
C SER A 132 -6.09 16.87 16.65
N LYS A 133 -7.33 16.45 16.85
CA LYS A 133 -8.47 17.37 16.92
C LYS A 133 -8.40 18.14 18.24
N PRO A 134 -8.55 19.47 18.25
CA PRO A 134 -8.75 20.21 19.49
C PRO A 134 -10.11 19.83 20.08
N TYR A 135 -10.09 19.52 21.37
CA TYR A 135 -11.27 19.31 22.20
C TYR A 135 -11.96 20.66 22.38
N ILE A 136 -13.15 20.85 21.79
CA ILE A 136 -13.96 22.05 22.03
C ILE A 136 -14.69 21.81 23.35
N ALA A 137 -14.21 22.46 24.41
CA ALA A 137 -14.94 22.55 25.67
C ALA A 137 -16.16 23.44 25.44
N SER A 138 -17.34 22.84 25.43
CA SER A 138 -18.61 23.54 25.50
C SER A 138 -18.77 24.13 26.90
N SER A 139 -18.46 25.42 27.05
CA SER A 139 -18.80 26.20 28.23
C SER A 139 -20.32 26.44 28.22
N THR A 140 -21.03 25.72 29.05
CA THR A 140 -22.44 25.98 29.36
C THR A 140 -22.49 27.19 30.29
N SER A 141 -23.00 28.33 29.80
CA SER A 141 -23.35 29.47 30.64
C SER A 141 -24.80 29.34 31.12
N PRO A 142 -25.08 29.48 32.43
CA PRO A 142 -26.43 29.59 32.93
C PRO A 142 -26.86 31.06 32.91
N PHE A 143 -27.93 31.35 32.18
CA PHE A 143 -28.82 32.48 32.43
C PHE A 143 -30.24 31.93 32.40
#